data_AF-A0AB35MZE6-F1
#
_entry.id   AF-A0AB35MZE6-F1
#
_cell.length_a   1.000
_cell.length_b   1.000
_cell.length_c   1.000
_cell.angle_alpha   90.00
_cell.angle_beta   90.00
_cell.angle_gamma   90.00
#
_symmetry.space_group_name_H-M   'P 1'
#
loop_
_entity.id
_entity.type
_entity.pdbx_description
1 polymer ?
#
loop_
_entity_poly.entity_id
_entity_poly.type
_entity_poly.pdbx_seq_one_letter_code
_entity_poly.pdbx_strand_id
1 'polypeptide(L)'
;MKANLKGFTLIELIVVIVIIGVLAVVAAPRFLNIQHDARASVIEGLGASVHTAADLAFEKAAVEGMEDQESYLIPEYGRVKFGYPAVEKGGMENFLAIDSGFHDLTTEWTWAAHNNGSVQTPDIWVITRSEYLKDMVGDDFNTAIKNTQCYVEYTAAMEANDDYKVEVFTDGC
;
A
#
# COMPACT_ATOMS: atom_id res chain seq x y z
N MET A 1 50.92 29.03 -26.93
CA MET A 1 49.95 30.00 -26.38
C MET A 1 49.79 29.71 -24.89
N LYS A 2 50.09 30.65 -23.99
CA LYS A 2 49.90 30.47 -22.53
C LYS A 2 48.42 30.63 -22.20
N ALA A 3 47.82 29.60 -21.61
CA ALA A 3 46.47 29.69 -21.07
C ALA A 3 46.49 30.53 -19.78
N ASN A 4 45.69 31.60 -19.73
CA ASN A 4 45.44 32.35 -18.50
C ASN A 4 44.49 31.54 -17.62
N LEU A 5 45.03 30.91 -16.58
CA LEU A 5 44.23 30.39 -15.47
C LEU A 5 43.75 31.59 -14.65
N LYS A 6 42.54 32.09 -14.95
CA LYS A 6 41.83 33.01 -14.07
C LYS A 6 41.51 32.26 -12.77
N GLY A 7 42.14 32.66 -11.67
CA GLY A 7 41.82 32.14 -10.34
C GLY A 7 40.45 32.63 -9.88
N PHE A 8 39.74 31.78 -9.13
CA PHE A 8 38.46 32.11 -8.49
C PHE A 8 38.71 33.11 -7.34
N THR A 9 37.87 34.14 -7.20
CA THR A 9 38.01 35.12 -6.11
C THR A 9 37.37 34.60 -4.82
N LEU A 10 37.89 35.03 -3.66
CA LEU A 10 37.30 34.67 -2.36
C LEU A 10 35.85 35.15 -2.24
N ILE A 11 35.51 36.31 -2.83
CA ILE A 11 34.15 36.83 -2.80
C ILE A 11 33.19 36.00 -3.64
N GLU A 12 33.62 35.49 -4.81
CA GLU A 12 32.80 34.57 -5.60
C GLU A 12 32.47 33.29 -4.81
N LEU A 13 33.43 32.76 -4.05
CA LEU A 13 33.17 31.58 -3.22
C LEU A 13 32.18 31.88 -2.08
N ILE A 14 32.33 33.02 -1.42
CA ILE A 14 31.45 33.43 -0.31
C ILE A 14 30.02 33.67 -0.81
N VAL A 15 29.84 34.34 -1.95
CA VAL A 15 28.50 34.60 -2.51
C VAL A 15 27.81 33.28 -2.85
N VAL A 16 28.53 32.30 -3.40
CA VAL A 16 27.96 30.98 -3.74
C VAL A 16 27.47 30.24 -2.50
N ILE A 17 28.26 30.16 -1.43
CA ILE A 17 27.84 29.47 -0.19
C ILE A 17 26.65 30.18 0.47
N VAL A 18 26.56 31.50 0.39
CA VAL A 18 25.42 32.28 0.93
C VAL A 18 24.16 31.98 0.12
N ILE A 19 24.24 31.95 -1.21
CA ILE A 19 23.10 31.62 -2.07
C ILE A 19 22.62 30.18 -1.79
N ILE A 20 23.54 29.21 -1.73
CA ILE A 20 23.20 27.81 -1.41
C ILE A 20 22.57 27.73 -0.01
N GLY A 21 23.09 28.49 0.97
CA GLY A 21 22.55 28.54 2.32
C GLY A 21 21.09 29.00 2.38
N VAL A 22 20.74 30.09 1.65
CA VAL A 22 19.36 30.59 1.60
C VAL A 22 18.43 29.62 0.89
N LEU A 23 18.87 29.05 -0.24
CA LEU A 23 18.08 28.08 -1.01
C LEU A 23 17.80 26.81 -0.19
N ALA A 24 18.78 26.33 0.59
CA ALA A 24 18.63 25.15 1.43
C ALA A 24 17.55 25.34 2.51
N VAL A 25 17.53 26.50 3.19
CA VAL A 25 16.56 26.79 4.27
C VAL A 25 15.12 26.83 3.76
N VAL A 26 14.88 27.36 2.56
CA VAL A 26 13.53 27.43 1.97
C VAL A 26 13.10 26.10 1.34
N ALA A 27 14.04 25.34 0.75
CA ALA A 27 13.73 24.08 0.07
C ALA A 27 13.48 22.91 1.05
N ALA A 28 14.20 22.85 2.17
CA ALA A 28 14.12 21.75 3.13
C ALA A 28 12.69 21.43 3.64
N PRO A 29 11.90 22.40 4.16
CA PRO A 29 10.55 22.10 4.68
C PRO A 29 9.59 21.64 3.58
N ARG A 30 9.72 22.17 2.35
CA ARG A 30 8.89 21.76 1.22
C ARG A 30 9.22 20.34 0.75
N PHE A 31 10.49 19.95 0.78
CA PHE A 31 10.93 18.61 0.38
C PHE A 31 10.43 17.51 1.32
N LEU A 32 10.29 17.80 2.61
CA LEU A 32 9.73 16.86 3.59
C LEU A 32 8.24 16.59 3.35
N ASN A 33 7.45 17.65 3.12
CA ASN A 33 6.00 17.49 2.86
C ASN A 33 5.72 16.72 1.57
N ILE A 34 6.52 16.94 0.51
CA ILE A 34 6.33 16.22 -0.77
C ILE A 34 6.53 14.71 -0.60
N GLN A 35 7.43 14.26 0.28
CA GLN A 35 7.64 12.83 0.50
C GLN A 35 6.45 12.18 1.20
N HIS A 36 5.90 12.83 2.23
CA HIS A 36 4.69 12.40 2.91
C HIS A 36 3.52 12.32 1.91
N ASP A 37 3.26 13.39 1.17
CA ASP A 37 2.17 13.47 0.20
C ASP A 37 2.32 12.41 -0.92
N ALA A 38 3.56 12.16 -1.36
CA ALA A 38 3.84 11.12 -2.35
C ALA A 38 3.52 9.72 -1.83
N ARG A 39 3.90 9.42 -0.58
CA ARG A 39 3.61 8.11 0.04
C ARG A 39 2.11 7.93 0.27
N ALA A 40 1.43 8.96 0.79
CA ALA A 40 -0.02 8.95 0.96
C ALA A 40 -0.73 8.68 -0.38
N SER A 41 -0.34 9.38 -1.44
CA SER A 41 -0.90 9.16 -2.79
C SER A 41 -0.67 7.74 -3.32
N VAL A 42 0.46 7.11 -2.98
CA VAL A 42 0.72 5.71 -3.35
C VAL A 42 -0.21 4.74 -2.61
N ILE A 43 -0.47 4.97 -1.32
CA ILE A 43 -1.41 4.14 -0.54
C ILE A 43 -2.86 4.37 -1.00
N GLU A 44 -3.25 5.60 -1.31
CA GLU A 44 -4.55 5.92 -1.92
C GLU A 44 -4.73 5.20 -3.27
N GLY A 45 -3.70 5.22 -4.13
CA GLY A 45 -3.71 4.51 -5.40
C GLY A 45 -3.81 2.99 -5.23
N LEU A 46 -3.18 2.44 -4.18
CA LEU A 46 -3.36 1.04 -3.83
C LEU A 46 -4.79 0.76 -3.40
N GLY A 47 -5.40 1.60 -2.56
CA GLY A 47 -6.79 1.44 -2.13
C GLY A 47 -7.77 1.38 -3.30
N ALA A 48 -7.59 2.25 -4.31
CA ALA A 48 -8.38 2.19 -5.54
C ALA A 48 -8.15 0.89 -6.34
N SER A 49 -6.92 0.37 -6.34
CA SER A 49 -6.58 -0.90 -6.98
C SER A 49 -7.24 -2.09 -6.27
N VAL A 50 -7.29 -2.06 -4.93
CA VAL A 50 -7.99 -3.06 -4.10
C VAL A 50 -9.50 -3.04 -4.36
N HIS A 51 -10.11 -1.85 -4.42
CA HIS A 51 -11.52 -1.72 -4.85
C HIS A 51 -11.76 -2.34 -6.23
N THR A 52 -10.94 -1.98 -7.21
CA THR A 52 -11.06 -2.50 -8.58
C THR A 52 -10.90 -4.02 -8.62
N ALA A 53 -9.97 -4.58 -7.83
CA ALA A 53 -9.75 -6.02 -7.74
C ALA A 53 -10.95 -6.74 -7.10
N ALA A 54 -11.57 -6.15 -6.08
CA ALA A 54 -12.77 -6.69 -5.45
C ALA A 54 -13.97 -6.71 -6.41
N ASP A 55 -14.20 -5.60 -7.13
CA ASP A 55 -15.27 -5.52 -8.13
C ASP A 55 -15.06 -6.53 -9.26
N LEU A 56 -13.83 -6.67 -9.76
CA LEU A 56 -13.50 -7.66 -10.80
C LEU A 56 -13.76 -9.10 -10.33
N ALA A 57 -13.42 -9.42 -9.08
CA ALA A 57 -13.69 -10.74 -8.52
C ALA A 57 -15.20 -11.02 -8.44
N PHE A 58 -15.97 -10.02 -7.99
CA PHE A 58 -17.43 -10.12 -7.92
C PHE A 58 -18.05 -10.32 -9.30
N GLU A 59 -17.65 -9.53 -10.30
CA GLU A 59 -18.13 -9.69 -11.68
C GLU A 59 -17.83 -11.09 -12.22
N LYS A 60 -16.64 -11.64 -11.93
CA LYS A 60 -16.27 -13.01 -12.33
C LYS A 60 -17.13 -14.05 -11.64
N ALA A 61 -17.37 -13.93 -10.33
CA ALA A 61 -18.23 -14.83 -9.59
C ALA A 61 -19.69 -14.76 -10.09
N ALA A 62 -20.19 -13.56 -10.37
CA ALA A 62 -21.56 -13.32 -10.85
C ALA A 62 -21.81 -13.89 -12.25
N VAL A 63 -20.81 -13.83 -13.15
CA VAL A 63 -20.91 -14.48 -14.47
C VAL A 63 -21.09 -15.99 -14.34
N GLU A 64 -20.54 -16.60 -13.29
CA GLU A 64 -20.65 -18.03 -13.01
C GLU A 64 -21.85 -18.39 -12.11
N GLY A 65 -22.59 -17.40 -11.61
CA GLY A 65 -23.74 -17.58 -10.71
C GLY A 65 -23.34 -18.04 -9.31
N MET A 66 -22.11 -17.73 -8.90
CA MET A 66 -21.50 -18.17 -7.63
C MET A 66 -21.24 -16.99 -6.67
N GLU A 67 -21.77 -15.80 -6.95
CA GLU A 67 -21.59 -14.56 -6.19
C GLU A 67 -22.13 -14.65 -4.75
N ASP A 68 -23.14 -15.47 -4.49
CA ASP A 68 -23.70 -15.65 -3.14
C ASP A 68 -23.08 -16.84 -2.38
N GLN A 69 -22.12 -17.55 -2.97
CA GLN A 69 -21.49 -18.69 -2.32
C GLN A 69 -20.50 -18.24 -1.24
N GLU A 70 -20.59 -18.87 -0.07
CA GLU A 70 -19.67 -18.59 1.05
C GLU A 70 -18.21 -18.82 0.69
N SER A 71 -17.92 -19.79 -0.18
CA SER A 71 -16.57 -19.98 -0.70
C SER A 71 -16.63 -20.59 -2.09
N TYR A 72 -15.91 -19.96 -3.03
CA TYR A 72 -15.77 -20.44 -4.39
C TYR A 72 -14.35 -20.17 -4.92
N LEU A 73 -13.83 -21.08 -5.74
CA LEU A 73 -12.55 -20.89 -6.44
C LEU A 73 -12.85 -20.58 -7.89
N ILE A 74 -12.61 -19.34 -8.30
CA ILE A 74 -12.72 -18.93 -9.70
C ILE A 74 -11.51 -19.54 -10.44
N PRO A 75 -11.71 -20.40 -11.46
CA PRO A 75 -10.62 -21.03 -12.18
C PRO A 75 -9.64 -20.01 -12.77
N GLU A 76 -8.34 -20.20 -12.57
CA GLU A 76 -7.26 -19.31 -13.03
C GLU A 76 -7.16 -17.94 -12.35
N TYR A 77 -8.10 -17.57 -11.46
CA TYR A 77 -8.04 -16.31 -10.72
C TYR A 77 -7.71 -16.58 -9.25
N GLY A 78 -8.72 -16.75 -8.39
CA GLY A 78 -8.50 -16.84 -6.96
C GLY A 78 -9.75 -17.27 -6.21
N ARG A 79 -9.59 -17.40 -4.89
CA ARG A 79 -10.70 -17.71 -3.99
C ARG A 79 -11.50 -16.46 -3.71
N VAL A 80 -12.82 -16.61 -3.78
CA VAL A 80 -13.81 -15.61 -3.41
C VAL A 80 -14.71 -16.13 -2.31
N LYS A 81 -15.26 -15.22 -1.52
CA LYS A 81 -16.22 -15.43 -0.44
C LYS A 81 -17.32 -14.39 -0.62
N PHE A 82 -18.54 -14.87 -0.88
CA PHE A 82 -19.68 -14.03 -1.28
C PHE A 82 -19.32 -13.10 -2.46
N GLY A 83 -18.69 -13.69 -3.48
CA GLY A 83 -18.32 -13.00 -4.73
C GLY A 83 -17.04 -12.16 -4.65
N TYR A 84 -16.68 -11.66 -3.48
CA TYR A 84 -15.48 -10.82 -3.30
C TYR A 84 -14.24 -11.63 -2.92
N PRO A 85 -13.01 -11.11 -3.10
CA PRO A 85 -11.79 -11.85 -2.80
C PRO A 85 -11.77 -12.33 -1.34
N ALA A 86 -11.43 -13.60 -1.14
CA ALA A 86 -11.32 -14.17 0.19
C ALA A 86 -10.09 -13.61 0.93
N VAL A 87 -10.19 -13.51 2.25
CA VAL A 87 -9.10 -13.05 3.12
C VAL A 87 -8.21 -14.24 3.48
N GLU A 88 -7.52 -14.77 2.49
CA GLU A 88 -6.61 -15.90 2.63
C GLU A 88 -5.60 -15.93 1.48
N LYS A 89 -4.65 -16.86 1.53
CA LYS A 89 -3.72 -17.05 0.41
C LYS A 89 -4.47 -17.55 -0.84
N GLY A 90 -4.21 -16.92 -1.97
CA GLY A 90 -4.90 -17.11 -3.24
C GLY A 90 -6.20 -16.32 -3.35
N GLY A 91 -6.46 -15.38 -2.44
CA GLY A 91 -7.61 -14.48 -2.47
C GLY A 91 -7.24 -13.16 -3.15
N MET A 92 -7.30 -12.06 -2.39
CA MET A 92 -7.06 -10.69 -2.88
C MET A 92 -5.78 -10.53 -3.71
N GLU A 93 -4.67 -11.18 -3.33
CA GLU A 93 -3.39 -11.04 -4.03
C GLU A 93 -3.42 -11.59 -5.47
N ASN A 94 -4.33 -12.51 -5.79
CA ASN A 94 -4.47 -13.03 -7.15
C ASN A 94 -5.27 -12.10 -8.07
N PHE A 95 -6.09 -11.22 -7.47
CA PHE A 95 -6.85 -10.20 -8.20
C PHE A 95 -6.08 -8.88 -8.32
N LEU A 96 -5.00 -8.72 -7.55
CA LEU A 96 -4.11 -7.57 -7.60
C LEU A 96 -2.87 -7.85 -8.46
N ALA A 97 -2.62 -7.01 -9.46
CA ALA A 97 -1.42 -7.09 -10.28
C ALA A 97 -0.23 -6.34 -9.66
N ILE A 98 0.15 -6.70 -8.43
CA ILE A 98 1.26 -6.08 -7.69
C ILE A 98 2.20 -7.15 -7.11
N ASP A 99 3.47 -6.80 -6.91
CA ASP A 99 4.43 -7.66 -6.21
C ASP A 99 4.14 -7.65 -4.71
N SER A 100 3.34 -8.61 -4.25
CA SER A 100 2.93 -8.71 -2.85
C SER A 100 3.13 -10.10 -2.25
N GLY A 101 3.36 -10.14 -0.94
CA GLY A 101 3.60 -11.38 -0.21
C GLY A 101 3.02 -11.41 1.19
N PHE A 102 2.48 -12.57 1.57
CA PHE A 102 1.98 -12.81 2.91
C PHE A 102 3.13 -12.88 3.91
N HIS A 103 3.20 -11.90 4.82
CA HIS A 103 4.27 -11.82 5.82
C HIS A 103 5.68 -11.86 5.20
N ASP A 104 5.83 -11.36 3.97
CA ASP A 104 7.06 -11.45 3.20
C ASP A 104 7.60 -10.07 2.83
N LEU A 105 8.58 -9.63 3.63
CA LEU A 105 9.27 -8.35 3.47
C LEU A 105 10.20 -8.29 2.25
N THR A 106 10.40 -9.40 1.51
CA THR A 106 11.22 -9.42 0.29
C THR A 106 10.48 -8.91 -0.95
N THR A 107 9.15 -8.88 -0.90
CA THR A 107 8.27 -8.30 -1.93
C THR A 107 8.13 -6.79 -1.77
N GLU A 108 7.64 -6.07 -2.79
CA GLU A 108 7.35 -4.64 -2.67
C GLU A 108 6.29 -4.36 -1.58
N TRP A 109 5.25 -5.20 -1.52
CA TRP A 109 4.12 -5.03 -0.62
C TRP A 109 3.91 -6.23 0.30
N THR A 110 3.87 -5.98 1.60
CA THR A 110 3.59 -7.03 2.58
C THR A 110 2.16 -6.92 3.06
N TRP A 111 1.45 -8.06 3.08
CA TRP A 111 0.11 -8.14 3.61
C TRP A 111 -0.02 -9.15 4.74
N ALA A 112 -1.04 -8.94 5.56
CA ALA A 112 -1.48 -9.83 6.63
C ALA A 112 -2.99 -9.97 6.61
N ALA A 113 -3.48 -11.01 7.29
CA ALA A 113 -4.90 -11.31 7.33
C ALA A 113 -5.33 -11.70 8.75
N HIS A 114 -6.57 -11.40 9.06
CA HIS A 114 -7.35 -11.95 10.16
C HIS A 114 -8.60 -12.61 9.56
N ASN A 115 -8.61 -13.94 9.50
CA ASN A 115 -9.52 -14.73 8.66
C ASN A 115 -10.38 -15.75 9.43
N ASN A 116 -10.74 -15.45 10.67
CA ASN A 116 -11.47 -16.34 11.56
C ASN A 116 -12.80 -15.74 12.02
N GLY A 117 -13.32 -14.78 11.24
CA GLY A 117 -14.35 -13.85 11.62
C GLY A 117 -15.79 -14.35 11.46
N SER A 118 -16.73 -13.67 12.12
CA SER A 118 -18.17 -13.72 11.84
C SER A 118 -18.63 -12.38 11.26
N VAL A 119 -19.91 -12.22 10.94
CA VAL A 119 -20.50 -10.91 10.55
C VAL A 119 -20.20 -9.80 11.56
N GLN A 120 -20.12 -10.12 12.86
CA GLN A 120 -19.80 -9.14 13.90
C GLN A 120 -18.31 -8.79 13.97
N THR A 121 -17.45 -9.70 13.50
CA THR A 121 -15.98 -9.52 13.47
C THR A 121 -15.49 -9.98 12.10
N PRO A 122 -15.71 -9.19 11.05
CA PRO A 122 -15.48 -9.63 9.68
C PRO A 122 -14.01 -9.96 9.41
N ASP A 123 -13.76 -10.73 8.35
CA ASP A 123 -12.41 -11.04 7.93
C ASP A 123 -11.74 -9.79 7.35
N ILE A 124 -10.50 -9.54 7.75
CA ILE A 124 -9.75 -8.33 7.40
C ILE A 124 -8.43 -8.70 6.75
N TRP A 125 -8.15 -8.08 5.61
CA TRP A 125 -6.86 -8.13 4.91
C TRP A 125 -6.23 -6.74 4.97
N VAL A 126 -4.98 -6.65 5.42
CA VAL A 126 -4.24 -5.38 5.49
C VAL A 126 -2.96 -5.47 4.69
N ILE A 127 -2.59 -4.37 4.02
CA ILE A 127 -1.39 -4.30 3.18
C ILE A 127 -0.68 -2.96 3.35
N THR A 128 0.65 -3.00 3.35
CA THR A 128 1.52 -1.82 3.35
C THR A 128 2.79 -2.08 2.54
N ARG A 129 3.60 -1.05 2.29
CA ARG A 129 4.91 -1.24 1.67
C ARG A 129 5.83 -1.97 2.64
N SER A 130 6.53 -3.00 2.16
CA SER A 130 7.47 -3.78 2.95
C SER A 130 8.58 -2.93 3.58
N GLU A 131 8.93 -1.81 2.95
CA GLU A 131 9.93 -0.90 3.47
C GLU A 131 9.56 -0.18 4.77
N TYR A 132 8.26 -0.06 5.09
CA TYR A 132 7.78 0.56 6.33
C TYR A 132 7.91 -0.40 7.52
N LEU A 133 8.15 -1.69 7.27
CA LEU A 133 8.27 -2.74 8.28
C LEU A 133 9.71 -3.21 8.50
N LYS A 134 10.72 -2.60 7.85
CA LYS A 134 12.12 -3.08 7.84
C LYS A 134 12.77 -3.22 9.22
N ASP A 135 12.36 -2.41 10.18
CA ASP A 135 12.91 -2.42 11.54
C ASP A 135 12.12 -3.29 12.52
N MET A 136 11.10 -4.02 12.04
CA MET A 136 10.29 -4.90 12.89
C MET A 136 10.94 -6.25 13.14
N VAL A 137 10.85 -6.68 14.41
CA VAL A 137 11.25 -8.00 14.89
C VAL A 137 10.11 -8.56 15.75
N GLY A 138 9.48 -9.67 15.34
CA GLY A 138 8.49 -10.40 16.16
C GLY A 138 7.04 -10.42 15.62
N ASP A 139 6.77 -11.42 14.80
CA ASP A 139 5.59 -12.29 14.62
C ASP A 139 4.12 -11.80 14.59
N ASP A 140 3.78 -10.51 14.67
CA ASP A 140 2.41 -10.06 14.34
C ASP A 140 2.38 -8.98 13.26
N PHE A 141 2.26 -9.42 12.01
CA PHE A 141 2.16 -8.54 10.85
C PHE A 141 0.86 -7.72 10.82
N ASN A 142 -0.23 -8.16 11.46
CA ASN A 142 -1.46 -7.34 11.48
C ASN A 142 -1.22 -6.08 12.32
N THR A 143 -0.72 -6.26 13.55
CA THR A 143 -0.39 -5.14 14.44
C THR A 143 0.75 -4.29 13.86
N ALA A 144 1.75 -4.93 13.26
CA ALA A 144 2.84 -4.28 12.54
C ALA A 144 2.33 -3.25 11.53
N ILE A 145 1.49 -3.71 10.60
CA ILE A 145 0.97 -2.92 9.49
C ILE A 145 0.12 -1.78 10.05
N LYS A 146 -0.77 -2.05 11.00
CA LYS A 146 -1.64 -1.01 11.59
C LYS A 146 -0.85 0.07 12.33
N ASN A 147 0.24 -0.29 12.99
CA ASN A 147 1.11 0.67 13.68
C ASN A 147 1.85 1.63 12.73
N THR A 148 2.00 1.28 11.44
CA THR A 148 2.56 2.21 10.46
C THR A 148 1.64 3.40 10.19
N GLN A 149 0.33 3.26 10.43
CA GLN A 149 -0.70 4.22 10.02
C GLN A 149 -0.61 4.62 8.52
N CYS A 150 0.02 3.79 7.69
CA CYS A 150 0.23 3.99 6.26
C CYS A 150 -0.07 2.67 5.53
N TYR A 151 -1.35 2.32 5.41
CA TYR A 151 -1.79 1.01 4.93
C TYR A 151 -3.19 1.06 4.32
N VAL A 152 -3.56 -0.01 3.61
CA VAL A 152 -4.93 -0.24 3.14
C VAL A 152 -5.51 -1.41 3.93
N GLU A 153 -6.77 -1.26 4.36
CA GLU A 153 -7.56 -2.30 5.00
C GLU A 153 -8.72 -2.69 4.08
N TYR A 154 -8.83 -3.98 3.76
CA TYR A 154 -9.97 -4.58 3.09
C TYR A 154 -10.73 -5.45 4.08
N THR A 155 -12.01 -5.15 4.26
CA THR A 155 -12.95 -5.95 5.05
C THR A 155 -13.83 -6.73 4.09
N ALA A 156 -13.79 -8.06 4.17
CA ALA A 156 -14.59 -8.91 3.29
C ALA A 156 -16.07 -8.93 3.69
N ALA A 157 -16.93 -9.16 2.70
CA ALA A 157 -18.33 -9.52 2.92
C ALA A 157 -18.41 -10.85 3.68
N MET A 158 -19.31 -10.93 4.66
CA MET A 158 -19.43 -12.10 5.54
C MET A 158 -20.74 -12.88 5.35
N GLU A 159 -21.66 -12.36 4.54
CA GLU A 159 -22.93 -12.99 4.16
C GLU A 159 -23.30 -12.63 2.71
N ALA A 160 -24.21 -13.41 2.11
CA ALA A 160 -24.73 -13.12 0.77
C ALA A 160 -25.44 -11.76 0.73
N ASN A 161 -25.24 -11.00 -0.34
CA ASN A 161 -25.71 -9.61 -0.50
C ASN A 161 -25.11 -8.58 0.47
N ASP A 162 -24.14 -8.97 1.30
CA ASP A 162 -23.31 -8.00 2.03
C ASP A 162 -22.24 -7.42 1.09
N ASP A 163 -21.74 -6.24 1.43
CA ASP A 163 -20.74 -5.54 0.62
C ASP A 163 -19.40 -5.50 1.33
N TYR A 164 -18.32 -5.46 0.54
CA TYR A 164 -16.98 -5.30 1.08
C TYR A 164 -16.73 -3.84 1.46
N LYS A 165 -15.65 -3.60 2.22
CA LYS A 165 -15.18 -2.24 2.53
C LYS A 165 -13.68 -2.13 2.30
N VAL A 166 -13.25 -1.01 1.75
CA VAL A 166 -11.83 -0.65 1.67
C VAL A 166 -11.63 0.69 2.37
N GLU A 167 -10.71 0.70 3.32
CA GLU A 167 -10.32 1.89 4.07
C GLU A 167 -8.82 2.14 3.86
N VAL A 168 -8.47 3.40 3.66
CA VAL A 168 -7.11 3.85 3.38
C VAL A 168 -6.64 4.70 4.55
N PHE A 169 -5.53 4.32 5.17
CA PHE A 169 -4.92 5.03 6.30
C PHE A 169 -3.60 5.64 5.85
N THR A 170 -3.49 6.97 5.93
CA THR A 170 -2.32 7.72 5.44
C THR A 170 -1.63 8.60 6.48
N ASP A 171 -2.09 8.59 7.73
CA ASP A 171 -1.61 9.49 8.79
C ASP A 171 -0.12 9.27 9.15
N GLY A 172 0.41 8.07 8.91
CA GLY A 172 1.80 7.71 9.19
C GLY A 172 2.67 7.52 7.94
N CYS A 173 2.17 7.93 6.77
CA CYS A 173 3.00 8.04 5.58
C CYS A 173 4.00 9.21 5.74
#